data_AF-A0A8R1IYS0-F1
#
_entry.id   AF-A0A8R1IYS0-F1
#
_cell.length_a   1.000
_cell.length_b   1.000
_cell.length_c   1.000
_cell.angle_alpha   90.00
_cell.angle_beta   90.00
_cell.angle_gamma   90.00
#
_symmetry.space_group_name_H-M   'P 1'
#
loop_
_entity.id
_entity.type
_entity.pdbx_description
1 polymer ?
#
loop_
_entity_poly.entity_id
_entity_poly.type
_entity_poly.pdbx_seq_one_letter_code
_entity_poly.pdbx_strand_id
1 'polypeptide(L)'
;MSQKFINSHAVVYKKFGDPRKVLELDTLKIPAEPEKEQCLIEWLASPVNPLDINRVEGNYAFREEPPVIGGTEGVGRVVKAGPNSRFRAGDHVTVFSATTPFWAEYGVIDDDELVKVDNRIPVVS
;
A
#
# COMPACT_ATOMS: atom_id res chain seq x y z
N MET A 1 15.59 -2.56 -22.58
CA MET A 1 16.10 -2.22 -21.23
C MET A 1 14.91 -2.29 -20.28
N SER A 2 14.95 -3.11 -19.23
CA SER A 2 13.86 -3.13 -18.24
C SER A 2 13.84 -1.80 -17.48
N GLN A 3 12.64 -1.26 -17.25
CA GLN A 3 12.46 -0.02 -16.51
C GLN A 3 12.75 -0.30 -15.03
N LYS A 4 13.66 0.46 -14.40
CA LYS A 4 14.08 0.22 -13.00
C LYS A 4 13.02 0.59 -11.96
N PHE A 5 12.19 1.58 -12.27
CA PHE A 5 11.17 2.12 -11.36
C PHE A 5 9.87 2.38 -12.11
N ILE A 6 8.74 2.14 -11.46
CA ILE A 6 7.42 2.61 -11.91
C ILE A 6 7.02 3.86 -11.14
N ASN A 7 6.22 4.71 -11.78
CA ASN A 7 5.56 5.81 -11.09
C ASN A 7 4.27 5.26 -10.46
N SER A 8 4.05 5.57 -9.19
CA SER A 8 2.84 5.24 -8.45
C SER A 8 2.26 6.52 -7.87
N HIS A 9 1.01 6.82 -8.19
CA HIS A 9 0.29 7.86 -7.47
C HIS A 9 0.01 7.39 -6.04
N ALA A 10 0.06 8.32 -5.10
CA ALA A 10 -0.24 8.08 -3.70
C ALA A 10 -0.88 9.30 -3.05
N VAL A 11 -1.79 9.09 -2.11
CA VAL A 11 -2.35 10.15 -1.28
C VAL A 11 -1.49 10.30 -0.04
N VAL A 12 -0.84 11.44 0.11
CA VAL A 12 0.13 11.71 1.18
C VAL A 12 -0.31 12.88 2.04
N TYR A 13 0.16 12.92 3.28
CA TYR A 13 0.08 14.10 4.14
C TYR A 13 1.47 14.42 4.71
N LYS A 14 1.91 15.67 4.52
CA LYS A 14 3.21 16.20 4.97
C LYS A 14 3.17 16.85 6.36
N LYS A 15 1.98 16.93 6.94
CA LYS A 15 1.70 17.41 8.30
C LYS A 15 0.33 16.89 8.72
N PHE A 16 0.11 16.81 10.03
CA PHE A 16 -1.21 16.48 10.57
C PHE A 16 -2.21 17.62 10.37
N GLY A 17 -3.49 17.28 10.26
CA GLY A 17 -4.59 18.25 10.26
C GLY A 17 -5.86 17.73 9.59
N ASP A 18 -6.80 18.66 9.34
CA ASP A 18 -8.04 18.38 8.61
C ASP A 18 -7.74 17.70 7.27
N PRO A 19 -8.19 16.45 7.03
CA PRO A 19 -7.87 15.68 5.83
C PRO A 19 -8.17 16.43 4.52
N ARG A 20 -9.19 17.29 4.52
CA ARG A 20 -9.58 18.10 3.35
C ARG A 20 -8.55 19.16 2.97
N LYS A 21 -7.61 19.46 3.87
CA LYS A 21 -6.60 20.52 3.72
C LYS A 21 -5.17 19.98 3.63
N VAL A 22 -4.92 18.78 4.14
CA VAL A 22 -3.56 18.24 4.28
C VAL A 22 -3.27 17.05 3.36
N LEU A 23 -4.29 16.36 2.86
CA LEU A 23 -4.10 15.28 1.89
C LEU A 23 -3.82 15.87 0.51
N GLU A 24 -2.79 15.34 -0.13
CA GLU A 24 -2.38 15.72 -1.48
C GLU A 24 -2.03 14.47 -2.31
N LEU A 25 -2.19 14.56 -3.63
CA LEU A 25 -1.73 13.53 -4.54
C LEU A 25 -0.25 13.75 -4.85
N ASP A 26 0.58 12.75 -4.63
CA ASP A 26 1.99 12.74 -5.00
C ASP A 26 2.29 11.57 -5.95
N THR A 27 3.43 11.62 -6.63
CA THR A 27 3.92 10.54 -7.51
C THR A 27 5.24 9.99 -6.96
N LEU A 28 5.18 8.75 -6.51
CA LEU A 28 6.31 8.03 -5.94
C LEU A 28 6.98 7.16 -7.00
N LYS A 29 8.30 6.96 -6.86
CA LYS A 29 9.05 6.01 -7.68
C LYS A 29 9.21 4.72 -6.89
N ILE A 30 8.56 3.66 -7.36
CA ILE A 30 8.59 2.33 -6.73
C ILE A 30 9.49 1.40 -7.55
N PRO A 31 10.34 0.56 -6.94
CA PRO A 31 11.12 -0.43 -7.67
C PRO A 31 10.20 -1.32 -8.54
N ALA A 32 10.50 -1.42 -9.84
CA ALA A 32 9.73 -2.27 -10.75
C ALA A 32 10.08 -3.77 -10.58
N GLU A 33 11.23 -4.04 -9.96
CA GLU A 33 11.79 -5.36 -9.73
C GLU A 33 11.90 -5.58 -8.21
N PRO A 34 11.02 -6.39 -7.59
CA PRO A 34 11.13 -6.71 -6.17
C PRO A 34 12.39 -7.55 -5.91
N GLU A 35 12.99 -7.38 -4.73
CA GLU A 35 14.14 -8.18 -4.30
C GLU A 35 13.75 -9.62 -3.93
N LYS A 36 14.72 -10.41 -3.46
CA LYS A 36 14.44 -11.75 -2.93
C LYS A 36 13.38 -11.65 -1.83
N GLU A 37 12.41 -12.56 -1.83
CA GLU A 37 11.34 -12.63 -0.82
C GLU A 37 10.47 -11.35 -0.75
N GLN A 38 10.45 -10.52 -1.80
CA GLN A 38 9.54 -9.38 -1.93
C GLN A 38 8.53 -9.58 -3.05
N CYS A 39 7.41 -8.84 -2.97
CA CYS A 39 6.44 -8.74 -4.04
C CYS A 39 6.13 -7.29 -4.37
N LEU A 40 6.05 -6.98 -5.67
CA LEU A 40 5.42 -5.77 -6.17
C LEU A 40 3.92 -6.00 -6.23
N ILE A 41 3.18 -5.19 -5.48
CA ILE A 41 1.73 -5.23 -5.34
C ILE A 41 1.12 -4.05 -6.07
N GLU A 42 0.03 -4.31 -6.80
CA GLU A 42 -0.93 -3.29 -7.26
C GLU A 42 -2.11 -3.31 -6.29
N TRP A 43 -2.33 -2.22 -5.58
CA TRP A 43 -3.47 -2.10 -4.67
C TRP A 43 -4.75 -1.88 -5.48
N LEU A 44 -5.74 -2.76 -5.26
CA LEU A 44 -6.96 -2.79 -6.06
C LEU A 44 -8.09 -2.01 -5.39
N ALA A 45 -8.15 -2.06 -4.07
CA ALA A 45 -9.11 -1.31 -3.27
C ALA A 45 -8.56 -1.09 -1.86
N SER A 46 -8.83 0.10 -1.32
CA SER A 46 -8.56 0.46 0.07
C SER A 46 -9.75 1.27 0.59
N PRO A 47 -10.36 0.88 1.73
CA PRO A 47 -11.46 1.65 2.30
C PRO A 47 -10.95 2.99 2.87
N VAL A 48 -11.91 3.86 3.18
CA VAL A 48 -11.69 5.06 4.00
C VAL A 48 -12.49 4.90 5.28
N ASN A 49 -11.81 4.56 6.37
CA ASN A 49 -12.38 4.30 7.68
C ASN A 49 -12.12 5.46 8.64
N PRO A 50 -12.87 5.59 9.75
CA PRO A 50 -12.60 6.60 10.78
C PRO A 50 -11.18 6.56 11.35
N LEU A 51 -10.54 5.39 11.39
CA LEU A 51 -9.14 5.24 11.81
C LEU A 51 -8.19 6.01 10.90
N ASP A 52 -8.38 5.96 9.58
CA ASP A 52 -7.52 6.67 8.62
C ASP A 52 -7.61 8.18 8.86
N ILE A 53 -8.83 8.68 9.07
CA ILE A 53 -9.09 10.09 9.40
C ILE A 53 -8.37 10.50 10.69
N ASN A 54 -8.51 9.70 11.75
CA ASN A 54 -7.85 9.97 13.03
C ASN A 54 -6.31 10.00 12.91
N ARG A 55 -5.72 9.16 12.05
CA ARG A 55 -4.27 9.17 11.79
C ARG A 55 -3.84 10.44 11.06
N VAL A 56 -4.56 10.87 10.04
CA VAL A 56 -4.28 12.11 9.28
C VAL A 56 -4.40 13.35 10.18
N GLU A 57 -5.39 13.36 11.08
CA GLU A 57 -5.57 14.44 12.06
C GLU A 57 -4.52 14.43 13.17
N GLY A 58 -3.81 13.31 13.37
CA GLY A 58 -2.84 13.13 14.45
C GLY A 58 -3.47 12.78 15.80
N ASN A 59 -4.72 12.33 15.80
CA ASN A 59 -5.52 11.98 16.98
C ASN A 59 -5.44 10.49 17.36
N TYR A 60 -4.52 9.73 16.76
CA TYR A 60 -4.31 8.31 17.06
C TYR A 60 -3.02 8.07 17.84
N ALA A 61 -3.04 7.11 18.78
CA ALA A 61 -1.91 6.85 19.68
C ALA A 61 -0.66 6.33 18.96
N PHE A 62 -0.84 5.56 17.88
CA PHE A 62 0.24 5.17 17.00
C PHE A 62 0.38 6.22 15.90
N ARG A 63 1.56 6.82 15.79
CA ARG A 63 1.81 7.96 14.92
C ARG A 63 3.16 7.82 14.23
N GLU A 64 3.12 7.76 12.91
CA GLU A 64 4.30 7.94 12.07
C GLU A 64 4.46 9.42 11.75
N GLU A 65 5.69 9.94 11.81
CA GLU A 65 5.94 11.34 11.51
C GLU A 65 5.88 11.60 10.00
N PRO A 66 5.17 12.65 9.55
CA PRO A 66 5.07 13.02 8.15
C PRO A 66 6.43 13.24 7.46
N PRO A 67 6.55 12.94 6.15
CA PRO A 67 5.47 12.57 5.22
C PRO A 67 5.02 11.10 5.35
N VAL A 68 3.70 10.89 5.32
CA VAL A 68 3.10 9.54 5.36
C VAL A 68 2.09 9.38 4.21
N ILE A 69 2.03 8.20 3.62
CA ILE A 69 0.97 7.81 2.68
C ILE A 69 -0.22 7.31 3.50
N GLY A 70 -1.44 7.76 3.18
CA GLY A 70 -2.64 7.38 3.92
C GLY A 70 -3.12 5.93 3.70
N GLY A 71 -4.19 5.58 4.41
CA GLY A 71 -4.83 4.27 4.34
C GLY A 71 -4.16 3.23 5.22
N THR A 72 -4.96 2.43 5.91
CA THR A 72 -4.51 1.40 6.86
C THR A 72 -4.85 -0.03 6.45
N GLU A 73 -5.70 -0.19 5.45
CA GLU A 73 -6.20 -1.48 5.00
C GLU A 73 -6.37 -1.49 3.48
N GLY A 74 -6.37 -2.68 2.89
CA GLY A 74 -6.69 -2.85 1.48
C GLY A 74 -6.47 -4.26 0.99
N VAL A 75 -6.85 -4.49 -0.26
CA VAL A 75 -6.57 -5.71 -1.00
C VAL A 75 -5.80 -5.34 -2.26
N GLY A 76 -4.75 -6.11 -2.51
CA GLY A 76 -3.88 -5.94 -3.66
C GLY A 76 -3.78 -7.22 -4.48
N ARG A 77 -3.16 -7.08 -5.64
CA ARG A 77 -2.76 -8.18 -6.51
C ARG A 77 -1.26 -8.15 -6.68
N VAL A 78 -0.62 -9.30 -6.53
CA VAL A 78 0.80 -9.46 -6.84
C VAL A 78 0.98 -9.25 -8.34
N VAL A 79 1.71 -8.20 -8.73
CA VAL A 79 2.11 -7.95 -10.13
C VAL A 79 3.35 -8.76 -10.45
N LYS A 80 4.32 -8.76 -9.53
CA LYS A 80 5.58 -9.48 -9.67
C LYS A 80 6.05 -9.99 -8.32
N ALA A 81 6.53 -11.23 -8.30
CA ALA A 81 7.13 -11.84 -7.13
C ALA A 81 8.64 -11.97 -7.37
N GLY A 82 9.43 -11.60 -6.37
CA GLY A 82 10.87 -11.76 -6.39
C GLY A 82 11.29 -13.23 -6.22
N PRO A 83 12.58 -13.54 -6.42
CA PRO A 83 13.09 -14.88 -6.21
C PRO A 83 12.76 -15.42 -4.82
N ASN A 84 12.39 -16.71 -4.74
CA ASN A 84 12.03 -17.42 -3.50
C ASN A 84 10.78 -16.93 -2.77
N SER A 85 10.04 -15.95 -3.30
CA SER A 85 8.77 -15.58 -2.70
C SER A 85 7.79 -16.76 -2.72
N ARG A 86 7.01 -16.91 -1.64
CA ARG A 86 5.91 -17.88 -1.55
C ARG A 86 4.68 -17.51 -2.40
N PHE A 87 4.64 -16.30 -2.96
CA PHE A 87 3.56 -15.81 -3.81
C PHE A 87 3.94 -15.83 -5.29
N ARG A 88 2.93 -15.63 -6.14
CA ARG A 88 3.11 -15.51 -7.59
C ARG A 88 2.25 -14.38 -8.15
N ALA A 89 2.64 -13.88 -9.32
CA ALA A 89 1.83 -12.90 -10.05
C ALA A 89 0.38 -13.38 -10.21
N GLY A 90 -0.58 -12.51 -9.93
CA GLY A 90 -2.01 -12.79 -9.95
C GLY A 90 -2.61 -13.22 -8.61
N ASP A 91 -1.82 -13.55 -7.59
CA ASP A 91 -2.35 -13.82 -6.25
C ASP A 91 -2.97 -12.55 -5.65
N HIS A 92 -4.18 -12.65 -5.09
CA HIS A 92 -4.73 -11.59 -4.25
C HIS A 92 -4.15 -11.67 -2.84
N VAL A 93 -3.82 -10.50 -2.28
CA VAL A 93 -3.15 -10.38 -0.99
C VAL A 93 -3.67 -9.19 -0.19
N THR A 94 -3.48 -9.24 1.11
CA THR A 94 -3.66 -8.12 2.04
C THR A 94 -2.48 -8.12 3.01
N VAL A 95 -2.38 -7.09 3.86
CA VAL A 95 -1.38 -6.99 4.93
C VAL A 95 -2.12 -6.56 6.20
N PHE A 96 -1.74 -7.14 7.33
CA PHE A 96 -2.21 -6.72 8.66
C PHE A 96 -1.09 -5.99 9.39
N SER A 97 -0.74 -4.80 8.90
CA SER A 97 0.34 -3.96 9.44
C SER A 97 -0.18 -2.57 9.72
N ALA A 98 0.32 -1.96 10.80
CA ALA A 98 0.01 -0.57 11.12
C ALA A 98 0.81 0.43 10.24
N THR A 99 1.82 -0.03 9.51
CA THR A 99 2.77 0.84 8.78
C THR A 99 2.70 0.69 7.27
N THR A 100 2.04 -0.35 6.75
CA THR A 100 1.87 -0.51 5.30
C THR A 100 0.89 0.54 4.78
N PRO A 101 1.28 1.37 3.81
CA PRO A 101 0.39 2.36 3.24
C PRO A 101 -0.45 1.77 2.09
N PHE A 102 -1.75 2.06 2.10
CA PHE A 102 -2.70 1.48 1.14
C PHE A 102 -3.31 2.48 0.17
N TRP A 103 -3.28 3.80 0.44
CA TRP A 103 -3.72 4.82 -0.52
C TRP A 103 -2.62 5.16 -1.52
N ALA A 104 -2.11 4.12 -2.19
CA ALA A 104 -1.17 4.19 -3.29
C ALA A 104 -1.59 3.20 -4.38
N GLU A 105 -1.16 3.41 -5.62
CA GLU A 105 -1.40 2.44 -6.69
C GLU A 105 -0.54 1.18 -6.51
N TYR A 106 0.72 1.34 -6.09
CA TYR A 106 1.67 0.25 -5.95
C TYR A 106 2.47 0.31 -4.65
N GLY A 107 2.95 -0.85 -4.21
CA GLY A 107 3.89 -1.00 -3.10
C GLY A 107 4.78 -2.23 -3.28
N VAL A 108 6.00 -2.20 -2.72
CA VAL A 108 6.85 -3.39 -2.60
C VAL A 108 6.80 -3.83 -1.15
N ILE A 109 6.39 -5.08 -0.92
CA ILE A 109 6.13 -5.64 0.40
C ILE A 109 6.92 -6.94 0.57
N ASP A 110 7.48 -7.15 1.75
CA ASP A 110 8.12 -8.40 2.12
C ASP A 110 7.08 -9.53 2.19
N ASP A 111 7.45 -10.71 1.70
CA ASP A 111 6.49 -11.79 1.51
C ASP A 111 5.96 -12.37 2.82
N ASP A 112 6.64 -12.15 3.94
CA ASP A 112 6.25 -12.62 5.27
C ASP A 112 5.11 -11.77 5.86
N GLU A 113 5.00 -10.51 5.48
CA GLU A 113 3.90 -9.59 5.84
C GLU A 113 2.61 -9.86 5.04
N LEU A 114 2.73 -10.45 3.85
CA LEU A 114 1.59 -10.70 2.97
C LEU A 114 0.73 -11.86 3.47
N VAL A 115 -0.58 -11.66 3.41
CA VAL A 115 -1.61 -12.68 3.65
C VAL A 115 -2.39 -12.94 2.38
N LYS A 116 -2.50 -14.21 1.98
CA LYS A 116 -3.24 -14.61 0.78
C LYS A 116 -4.74 -14.43 0.97
N VAL A 117 -5.39 -13.83 -0.01
CA VAL A 117 -6.84 -13.73 -0.13
C VAL A 117 -7.28 -14.65 -1.28
N ASP A 118 -8.39 -15.36 -1.11
CA ASP A 118 -8.94 -16.21 -2.18
C ASP A 118 -9.40 -15.32 -3.35
N ASN A 119 -8.84 -15.56 -4.54
CA ASN A 119 -9.15 -14.78 -5.75
C ASN A 119 -10.63 -14.80 -6.15
N ARG A 120 -11.43 -15.73 -5.61
CA ARG A 120 -12.88 -15.79 -5.88
C ARG A 120 -13.69 -14.80 -5.05
N ILE A 121 -13.10 -14.18 -4.04
CA ILE A 121 -13.75 -13.12 -3.26
C ILE A 121 -13.76 -11.84 -4.11
N PRO A 122 -14.94 -11.27 -4.42
CA PRO A 122 -15.02 -10.01 -5.15
C PRO A 122 -14.31 -8.88 -4.41
N VAL A 123 -13.53 -8.08 -5.14
CA VAL A 123 -12.76 -6.95 -4.58
C VAL A 123 -13.65 -5.73 -4.34
N VAL A 124 -14.62 -5.52 -5.23
CA VAL A 124 -15.66 -4.51 -5.11
C VAL A 124 -16.98 -5.12 -5.58
N SER A 125 -18.08 -4.74 -4.92
CA SER A 125 -19.44 -5.20 -5.20
C SER A 125 -20.08 -4.47 -6.38
#